data_AF-A0A9P7CD22-F1
#
_entry.id   AF-A0A9P7CD22-F1
#
_cell.length_a   1.000
_cell.length_b   1.000
_cell.length_c   1.000
_cell.angle_alpha   90.00
_cell.angle_beta   90.00
_cell.angle_gamma   90.00
#
_symmetry.space_group_name_H-M   'P 1'
#
loop_
_entity.id
_entity.type
_entity.pdbx_description
1 polymer ?
#
loop_
_entity_poly.entity_id
_entity_poly.type
_entity_poly.pdbx_seq_one_letter_code
_entity_poly.pdbx_strand_id
1 'polypeptide(L)'
;METTNSSNTNISDSTVDQSISTPAPVTEKTETVNEDKKLSTVEEYKNKKTNRLLTFIGLQVALFLSALDSTIISTALPRIGSDFNQMTIVSWVATAYILTFDAFQPLFAKFSDIFGRKWILMFGIGLFLFGSVLCGAATTMIMLIVARAIAGIGAAGINSMVFIIISDIVPLEKRGSYQGIINAVFALASVFGPLIGGSFTDYVTWRWNFYIK
;
A
#
# COMPACT_ATOMS: atom_id res chain seq x y z
N MET A 1 67.84 -51.43 -31.51
CA MET A 1 66.56 -51.06 -32.13
C MET A 1 66.54 -49.54 -32.16
N GLU A 2 67.23 -48.87 -33.09
CA GLU A 2 66.82 -48.63 -34.50
C GLU A 2 65.38 -48.07 -34.54
N THR A 3 65.05 -46.86 -35.02
CA THR A 3 65.61 -46.07 -36.14
C THR A 3 65.21 -44.56 -36.10
N THR A 4 66.14 -43.70 -36.55
CA THR A 4 66.01 -42.48 -37.41
C THR A 4 65.18 -41.27 -36.94
N ASN A 5 65.69 -40.06 -36.67
CA ASN A 5 66.63 -39.14 -37.36
C ASN A 5 66.08 -38.42 -38.60
N SER A 6 65.90 -37.09 -38.52
CA SER A 6 66.28 -36.04 -39.50
C SER A 6 65.48 -34.74 -39.20
N SER A 7 66.08 -33.67 -38.66
CA SER A 7 66.95 -32.66 -39.30
C SER A 7 66.18 -31.52 -39.99
N ASN A 8 66.30 -30.30 -39.41
CA ASN A 8 66.61 -28.99 -40.04
C ASN A 8 65.69 -28.46 -41.17
N THR A 9 65.34 -27.18 -41.36
CA THR A 9 65.88 -25.85 -40.97
C THR A 9 64.98 -24.74 -41.56
N ASN A 10 64.92 -23.56 -40.91
CA ASN A 10 64.88 -22.16 -41.43
C ASN A 10 63.79 -21.70 -42.45
N ILE A 11 62.87 -20.77 -42.12
CA ILE A 11 62.91 -19.28 -42.03
C ILE A 11 62.58 -18.53 -43.35
N SER A 12 61.77 -17.44 -43.21
CA SER A 12 61.44 -16.31 -44.12
C SER A 12 60.45 -16.63 -45.26
N ASP A 13 59.54 -15.76 -45.71
CA ASP A 13 59.39 -14.31 -45.56
C ASP A 13 57.94 -13.89 -45.91
N SER A 14 57.71 -12.60 -45.73
CA SER A 14 56.52 -11.76 -45.73
C SER A 14 55.73 -11.54 -47.05
N THR A 15 54.44 -11.25 -46.86
CA THR A 15 53.58 -10.22 -47.52
C THR A 15 52.96 -10.36 -48.94
N VAL A 16 51.64 -10.11 -48.97
CA VAL A 16 50.84 -9.27 -49.92
C VAL A 16 49.86 -9.97 -50.92
N ASP A 17 48.63 -9.41 -50.91
CA ASP A 17 47.53 -9.36 -51.89
C ASP A 17 46.31 -10.34 -51.89
N GLN A 18 45.28 -9.88 -51.16
CA GLN A 18 43.88 -9.64 -51.58
C GLN A 18 43.27 -10.40 -52.78
N SER A 19 42.16 -11.09 -52.53
CA SER A 19 40.93 -10.83 -53.29
C SER A 19 39.68 -11.08 -52.42
N ILE A 20 38.79 -10.10 -52.51
CA ILE A 20 37.53 -9.96 -51.78
C ILE A 20 36.44 -10.76 -52.51
N SER A 21 35.67 -11.56 -51.77
CA SER A 21 34.23 -11.70 -52.03
C SER A 21 33.50 -11.87 -50.70
N THR A 22 32.74 -10.83 -50.37
CA THR A 22 31.91 -10.53 -49.20
C THR A 22 31.06 -11.71 -48.64
N PRO A 23 30.83 -11.73 -47.30
CA PRO A 23 29.98 -12.70 -46.60
C PRO A 23 28.50 -12.24 -46.47
N ALA A 24 27.54 -13.19 -46.41
CA ALA A 24 26.27 -13.20 -45.63
C ALA A 24 25.23 -14.15 -46.27
N PRO A 25 24.20 -14.68 -45.53
CA PRO A 25 23.75 -14.32 -44.18
C PRO A 25 23.49 -15.53 -43.24
N VAL A 26 24.08 -15.56 -42.05
CA VAL A 26 23.61 -16.39 -40.93
C VAL A 26 23.58 -15.55 -39.65
N THR A 27 22.88 -14.41 -39.67
CA THR A 27 22.72 -13.58 -38.45
C THR A 27 21.51 -12.65 -38.58
N GLU A 28 20.29 -13.18 -38.43
CA GLU A 28 19.10 -12.29 -38.35
C GLU A 28 17.98 -12.86 -37.45
N LYS A 29 17.85 -14.19 -37.37
CA LYS A 29 16.75 -14.82 -36.60
C LYS A 29 17.03 -15.05 -35.11
N THR A 30 18.28 -14.98 -34.67
CA THR A 30 18.66 -15.30 -33.28
C THR A 30 18.69 -14.07 -32.37
N GLU A 31 18.89 -12.87 -32.92
CA GLU A 31 18.96 -11.62 -32.14
C GLU A 31 17.57 -11.07 -31.81
N THR A 32 16.63 -11.12 -32.76
CA THR A 32 15.25 -10.61 -32.60
C THR A 32 14.47 -11.34 -31.49
N VAL A 33 14.57 -12.67 -31.42
CA VAL A 33 13.90 -13.49 -30.39
C VAL A 33 14.44 -13.20 -28.97
N ASN A 34 15.69 -12.76 -28.85
CA ASN A 34 16.35 -12.51 -27.56
C ASN A 34 16.05 -11.09 -27.04
N GLU A 35 15.92 -10.11 -27.95
CA GLU A 35 15.50 -8.74 -27.61
C GLU A 35 14.02 -8.67 -27.22
N ASP A 36 13.12 -9.36 -27.93
CA ASP A 36 11.69 -9.40 -27.63
C ASP A 36 11.41 -10.02 -26.24
N LYS A 37 12.13 -11.08 -25.89
CA LYS A 37 12.03 -11.74 -24.57
C LYS A 37 12.62 -10.88 -23.45
N LYS A 38 13.66 -10.10 -23.74
CA LYS A 38 14.28 -9.18 -22.78
C LYS A 38 13.39 -7.96 -22.56
N LEU A 39 12.76 -7.44 -23.61
CA LEU A 39 11.79 -6.35 -23.55
C LEU A 39 10.52 -6.78 -22.79
N SER A 40 9.99 -7.98 -23.03
CA SER A 40 8.84 -8.52 -22.29
C SER A 40 9.17 -8.76 -20.81
N THR A 41 10.38 -9.22 -20.50
CA THR A 41 10.83 -9.43 -19.10
C THR A 41 11.07 -8.09 -18.38
N VAL A 42 11.64 -7.09 -19.06
CA VAL A 42 11.85 -5.75 -18.49
C VAL A 42 10.52 -5.01 -18.30
N GLU A 43 9.59 -5.09 -19.26
CA GLU A 43 8.22 -4.58 -19.12
C GLU A 43 7.48 -5.31 -17.99
N GLU A 44 7.58 -6.64 -17.88
CA GLU A 44 6.96 -7.39 -16.77
C GLU A 44 7.58 -7.04 -15.41
N TYR A 45 8.90 -6.87 -15.31
CA TYR A 45 9.57 -6.42 -14.08
C TYR A 45 9.22 -4.97 -13.71
N LYS A 46 9.16 -4.08 -14.71
CA LYS A 46 8.77 -2.67 -14.54
C LYS A 46 7.31 -2.56 -14.14
N ASN A 47 6.42 -3.36 -14.75
CA ASN A 47 5.01 -3.47 -14.41
C ASN A 47 4.82 -4.07 -13.00
N LYS A 48 5.58 -5.12 -12.62
CA LYS A 48 5.61 -5.66 -11.24
C LYS A 48 6.05 -4.62 -10.22
N LYS A 49 7.02 -3.75 -10.56
CA LYS A 49 7.54 -2.70 -9.68
C LYS A 49 6.57 -1.51 -9.58
N THR A 50 5.97 -1.09 -10.70
CA THR A 50 4.95 -0.05 -10.76
C THR A 50 3.68 -0.47 -10.02
N ASN A 51 3.20 -1.70 -10.19
CA ASN A 51 2.02 -2.21 -9.47
C ASN A 51 2.25 -2.30 -7.96
N ARG A 52 3.46 -2.65 -7.52
CA ARG A 52 3.83 -2.63 -6.10
C ARG A 52 3.83 -1.22 -5.53
N LEU A 53 4.36 -0.26 -6.27
CA LEU A 53 4.40 1.15 -5.85
C LEU A 53 2.98 1.76 -5.82
N LEU A 54 2.14 1.42 -6.80
CA LEU A 54 0.74 1.83 -6.85
C LEU A 54 -0.08 1.24 -5.71
N THR A 55 0.14 -0.05 -5.39
CA THR A 55 -0.46 -0.71 -4.23
C THR A 55 -0.01 -0.05 -2.93
N PHE A 56 1.28 0.26 -2.79
CA PHE A 56 1.83 0.94 -1.63
C PHE A 56 1.22 2.33 -1.44
N ILE A 57 1.12 3.13 -2.51
CA ILE A 57 0.47 4.45 -2.46
C ILE A 57 -1.00 4.30 -2.07
N GLY A 58 -1.74 3.35 -2.67
CA GLY A 58 -3.12 3.08 -2.31
C GLY A 58 -3.29 2.69 -0.83
N LEU A 59 -2.36 1.91 -0.29
CA LEU A 59 -2.31 1.58 1.14
C LEU A 59 -2.08 2.81 2.01
N GLN A 60 -1.15 3.70 1.63
CA GLN A 60 -0.90 4.93 2.37
C GLN A 60 -2.11 5.87 2.34
N VAL A 61 -2.84 5.92 1.23
CA VAL A 61 -4.10 6.69 1.13
C VAL A 61 -5.19 6.09 2.02
N ALA A 62 -5.36 4.76 2.01
CA ALA A 62 -6.32 4.10 2.90
C ALA A 62 -5.96 4.30 4.38
N LEU A 63 -4.66 4.21 4.72
CA LEU A 63 -4.15 4.50 6.04
C LEU A 63 -4.40 5.96 6.44
N PHE A 64 -4.15 6.91 5.53
CA PHE A 64 -4.41 8.33 5.74
C PHE A 64 -5.88 8.58 6.07
N LEU A 65 -6.80 7.99 5.31
CA LEU A 65 -8.24 8.08 5.54
C LEU A 65 -8.63 7.54 6.92
N SER A 66 -8.06 6.40 7.31
CA SER A 66 -8.30 5.80 8.62
C SER A 66 -7.73 6.66 9.76
N ALA A 67 -6.55 7.25 9.60
CA ALA A 67 -5.94 8.15 10.59
C ALA A 67 -6.70 9.49 10.68
N LEU A 68 -7.27 9.95 9.57
CA LEU A 68 -8.11 11.14 9.52
C LEU A 68 -9.43 10.89 10.28
N ASP A 69 -9.98 9.67 10.27
CA ASP A 69 -11.18 9.32 11.07
C ASP A 69 -11.00 9.54 12.57
N SER A 70 -9.92 9.01 13.13
CA SER A 70 -9.63 9.12 14.56
C SER A 70 -9.35 10.57 14.98
N THR A 71 -8.83 11.38 14.07
CA THR A 71 -8.54 12.79 14.35
C THR A 71 -9.78 13.67 14.25
N ILE A 72 -10.60 13.50 13.20
CA ILE A 72 -11.82 14.28 12.98
C ILE A 72 -12.78 14.16 14.17
N ILE A 73 -12.95 12.95 14.73
CA ILE A 73 -13.87 12.77 15.86
C ILE A 73 -13.43 13.56 17.09
N SER A 74 -12.13 13.68 17.36
CA SER A 74 -11.62 14.44 18.49
C SER A 74 -12.15 15.88 18.48
N THR A 75 -12.24 16.49 17.28
CA THR A 75 -12.78 17.85 17.12
C THR A 75 -14.30 17.94 17.09
N ALA A 76 -14.99 16.92 16.58
CA ALA A 76 -16.45 16.91 16.47
C ALA A 76 -17.16 16.43 17.75
N LEU A 77 -16.45 15.72 18.64
CA LEU A 77 -17.00 15.12 19.86
C LEU A 77 -17.76 16.10 20.76
N PRO A 78 -17.24 17.31 21.10
CA PRO A 78 -17.98 18.25 21.94
C PRO A 78 -19.29 18.71 21.28
N ARG A 79 -19.29 18.90 19.95
CA ARG A 79 -20.50 19.28 19.20
C ARG A 79 -21.55 18.16 19.21
N ILE A 80 -21.13 16.92 18.98
CA ILE A 80 -22.01 15.74 19.04
C ILE A 80 -22.63 15.62 20.44
N GLY A 81 -21.84 15.81 21.50
CA GLY A 81 -22.34 15.79 22.88
C GLY A 81 -23.41 16.85 23.15
N SER A 82 -23.23 18.05 22.60
CA SER A 82 -24.19 19.16 22.72
C SER A 82 -25.46 18.93 21.91
N ASP A 83 -25.36 18.43 20.66
CA ASP A 83 -26.51 18.23 19.78
C ASP A 83 -27.46 17.14 20.29
N PHE A 84 -26.93 16.08 20.91
CA PHE A 84 -27.73 15.00 21.51
C PHE A 84 -28.12 15.25 22.97
N ASN A 85 -27.59 16.31 23.60
CA ASN A 85 -27.80 16.67 25.01
C ASN A 85 -27.53 15.50 25.99
N GLN A 86 -26.63 14.58 25.60
CA GLN A 86 -26.31 13.33 26.31
C GLN A 86 -24.79 13.22 26.52
N MET A 87 -24.24 14.14 27.31
CA MET A 87 -22.80 14.20 27.59
C MET A 87 -22.26 12.98 28.34
N THR A 88 -23.08 12.31 29.16
CA THR A 88 -22.64 11.14 29.93
C THR A 88 -22.19 9.98 29.06
N ILE A 89 -22.79 9.81 27.87
CA ILE A 89 -22.49 8.70 26.98
C ILE A 89 -21.65 9.10 25.76
N VAL A 90 -21.26 10.37 25.63
CA VAL A 90 -20.46 10.84 24.48
C VAL A 90 -19.07 10.20 24.45
N SER A 91 -18.50 9.90 25.61
CA SER A 91 -17.19 9.22 25.72
C SER A 91 -17.21 7.81 25.12
N TRP A 92 -18.36 7.11 25.18
CA TRP A 92 -18.53 5.78 24.59
C TRP A 92 -18.38 5.78 23.08
N VAL A 93 -18.56 6.92 22.41
CA VAL A 93 -18.36 7.05 20.96
C VAL A 93 -16.90 6.76 20.58
N ALA A 94 -15.96 7.34 21.33
CA ALA A 94 -14.53 7.10 21.12
C ALA A 94 -14.12 5.71 21.64
N THR A 95 -14.62 5.34 22.84
CA THR A 95 -14.28 4.05 23.45
C THR A 95 -14.74 2.86 22.62
N ALA A 96 -15.95 2.86 22.06
CA ALA A 96 -16.45 1.75 21.26
C ALA A 96 -15.62 1.54 19.97
N TYR A 97 -15.16 2.63 19.36
CA TYR A 97 -14.26 2.57 18.21
C TYR A 97 -12.93 1.92 18.60
N ILE A 98 -12.26 2.41 19.64
CA ILE A 98 -10.94 1.89 20.06
C ILE A 98 -11.06 0.44 20.53
N LEU A 99 -12.11 0.10 21.27
CA LEU A 99 -12.34 -1.26 21.77
C LEU A 99 -12.48 -2.27 20.63
N THR A 100 -13.27 -1.94 19.62
CA THR A 100 -13.41 -2.80 18.44
C THR A 100 -12.16 -2.79 17.58
N PHE A 101 -11.51 -1.63 17.43
CA PHE A 101 -10.25 -1.52 16.70
C PHE A 101 -9.19 -2.47 17.28
N ASP A 102 -8.93 -2.39 18.58
CA ASP A 102 -7.92 -3.21 19.27
C ASP A 102 -8.31 -4.70 19.30
N ALA A 103 -9.58 -5.01 19.53
CA ALA A 103 -10.05 -6.40 19.59
C ALA A 103 -9.95 -7.12 18.23
N PHE A 104 -10.24 -6.41 17.13
CA PHE A 104 -10.26 -7.00 15.80
C PHE A 104 -8.93 -6.90 15.04
N GLN A 105 -8.02 -6.02 15.45
CA GLN A 105 -6.70 -5.88 14.82
C GLN A 105 -5.92 -7.21 14.67
N PRO A 106 -5.78 -8.07 15.70
CA PRO A 106 -5.12 -9.37 15.54
C PRO A 106 -5.97 -10.37 14.74
N LEU A 107 -7.30 -10.23 14.77
CA LEU A 107 -8.20 -11.11 14.04
C LEU A 107 -8.05 -10.91 12.53
N PHE A 108 -8.00 -9.66 12.08
CA PHE A 108 -7.71 -9.31 10.69
C PHE A 108 -6.32 -9.77 10.24
N ALA A 109 -5.33 -9.78 11.14
CA ALA A 109 -4.01 -10.29 10.83
C ALA A 109 -4.07 -11.78 10.48
N LYS A 110 -4.76 -12.60 11.29
CA LYS A 110 -4.94 -14.02 10.97
C LYS A 110 -5.80 -14.26 9.73
N PHE A 111 -6.87 -13.48 9.54
CA PHE A 111 -7.70 -13.62 8.35
C PHE A 111 -6.94 -13.29 7.06
N SER A 112 -5.93 -12.43 7.13
CA SER A 112 -5.08 -12.12 5.98
C SER A 112 -4.28 -13.31 5.46
N ASP A 113 -3.91 -14.23 6.34
CA ASP A 113 -3.13 -15.42 5.98
C ASP A 113 -4.00 -16.47 5.27
N ILE A 114 -5.29 -16.55 5.61
CA ILE A 114 -6.22 -17.56 5.11
C ILE A 114 -6.91 -17.12 3.82
N PHE A 115 -7.49 -15.91 3.80
CA PHE A 115 -8.29 -15.41 2.67
C PHE A 115 -7.46 -14.61 1.66
N GLY A 116 -6.19 -14.36 1.98
CA GLY A 116 -5.28 -13.54 1.20
C GLY A 116 -5.44 -12.04 1.46
N ARG A 117 -4.36 -11.31 1.17
CA ARG A 117 -4.19 -9.89 1.51
C ARG A 117 -5.15 -8.94 0.78
N LYS A 118 -5.42 -9.21 -0.50
CA LYS A 118 -6.25 -8.33 -1.34
C LYS A 118 -7.71 -8.31 -0.90
N TRP A 119 -8.30 -9.48 -0.64
CA TRP A 119 -9.72 -9.59 -0.31
C TRP A 119 -10.04 -8.97 1.05
N ILE A 120 -9.20 -9.23 2.04
CA ILE A 120 -9.41 -8.70 3.38
C ILE A 120 -9.18 -7.18 3.43
N LEU A 121 -8.26 -6.63 2.61
CA LEU A 121 -8.12 -5.18 2.45
C LEU A 121 -9.39 -4.55 1.87
N MET A 122 -9.92 -5.12 0.78
CA MET A 122 -11.15 -4.66 0.14
C MET A 122 -12.35 -4.74 1.09
N PHE A 123 -12.44 -5.81 1.89
CA PHE A 123 -13.47 -5.96 2.92
C PHE A 123 -13.34 -4.91 4.02
N GLY A 124 -12.13 -4.65 4.52
CA GLY A 124 -11.87 -3.62 5.53
C GLY A 124 -12.27 -2.22 5.05
N ILE A 125 -11.91 -1.88 3.81
CA ILE A 125 -12.31 -0.60 3.18
C ILE A 125 -13.83 -0.51 3.03
N GLY A 126 -14.47 -1.57 2.54
CA GLY A 126 -15.94 -1.60 2.39
C GLY A 126 -16.66 -1.45 3.73
N LEU A 127 -16.17 -2.11 4.78
CA LEU A 127 -16.73 -2.02 6.12
C LEU A 127 -16.51 -0.65 6.75
N PHE A 128 -15.34 -0.04 6.52
CA PHE A 128 -15.04 1.32 6.96
C PHE A 128 -15.97 2.35 6.32
N LEU A 129 -16.16 2.28 4.99
CA LEU A 129 -17.08 3.15 4.27
C LEU A 129 -18.53 2.95 4.72
N PHE A 130 -18.96 1.70 4.90
CA PHE A 130 -20.29 1.39 5.42
C PHE A 130 -20.52 1.96 6.82
N GLY A 131 -19.55 1.78 7.72
CA GLY A 131 -19.58 2.38 9.05
C GLY A 131 -19.65 3.91 9.00
N SER A 132 -18.93 4.54 8.06
CA SER A 132 -18.95 6.00 7.87
C SER A 132 -20.32 6.51 7.44
N VAL A 133 -20.96 5.85 6.46
CA VAL A 133 -22.33 6.19 6.03
C VAL A 133 -23.32 6.02 7.19
N LEU A 134 -23.21 4.96 7.97
CA LEU A 134 -24.05 4.75 9.16
C LEU A 134 -23.86 5.86 10.20
N CYS A 135 -22.63 6.33 10.41
CA CYS A 135 -22.35 7.46 11.31
C CYS A 135 -22.98 8.77 10.81
N GLY A 136 -22.92 9.04 9.51
CA GLY A 136 -23.57 10.20 8.88
C GLY A 136 -25.10 10.13 8.90
N ALA A 137 -25.67 8.92 8.93
CA ALA A 137 -27.12 8.66 9.03
C ALA A 137 -27.63 8.59 10.48
N ALA A 138 -26.76 8.56 11.49
CA ALA A 138 -27.15 8.35 12.88
C ALA A 138 -28.12 9.42 13.41
N THR A 139 -29.25 8.98 13.97
CA THR A 139 -30.29 9.85 14.57
C THR A 139 -30.31 9.82 16.10
N THR A 140 -29.59 8.87 16.70
CA THR A 140 -29.46 8.72 18.15
C THR A 140 -28.00 8.48 18.53
N MET A 141 -27.63 8.82 19.76
CA MET A 141 -26.26 8.60 20.25
C MET A 141 -25.89 7.11 20.27
N ILE A 142 -26.84 6.23 20.63
CA ILE A 142 -26.63 4.78 20.63
C ILE A 142 -26.36 4.26 19.22
N MET A 143 -27.13 4.72 18.23
CA MET A 143 -26.89 4.37 16.83
C MET A 143 -25.50 4.82 16.36
N LEU A 144 -25.07 6.01 16.81
CA LEU A 144 -23.73 6.53 16.51
C LEU A 144 -22.63 5.67 17.16
N ILE A 145 -22.80 5.23 18.41
CA ILE A 145 -21.87 4.32 19.10
C ILE A 145 -21.75 2.98 18.36
N VAL A 146 -22.88 2.39 17.94
CA VAL A 146 -22.88 1.13 17.18
C VAL A 146 -22.24 1.31 15.81
N ALA A 147 -22.56 2.41 15.11
CA ALA A 147 -21.92 2.74 13.84
C ALA A 147 -20.39 2.90 14.00
N ARG A 148 -19.93 3.47 15.12
CA ARG A 148 -18.50 3.57 15.45
C ARG A 148 -17.85 2.23 15.73
N ALA A 149 -18.55 1.33 16.41
CA ALA A 149 -18.06 -0.03 16.60
C ALA A 149 -17.82 -0.71 15.23
N ILE A 150 -18.75 -0.53 14.27
CA ILE A 150 -18.60 -1.09 12.92
C ILE A 150 -17.43 -0.43 12.17
N ALA A 151 -17.30 0.90 12.23
CA ALA A 151 -16.20 1.62 11.61
C ALA A 151 -14.84 1.22 12.19
N GLY A 152 -14.76 0.99 13.51
CA GLY A 152 -13.54 0.53 14.20
C GLY A 152 -13.06 -0.84 13.70
N ILE A 153 -13.98 -1.76 13.42
CA ILE A 153 -13.66 -3.06 12.80
C ILE A 153 -13.05 -2.84 11.40
N GLY A 154 -13.63 -1.96 10.58
CA GLY A 154 -13.09 -1.63 9.25
C GLY A 154 -11.69 -1.00 9.32
N ALA A 155 -11.51 -0.04 10.23
CA ALA A 155 -10.23 0.62 10.45
C ALA A 155 -9.13 -0.33 10.93
N ALA A 156 -9.46 -1.28 11.81
CA ALA A 156 -8.53 -2.32 12.25
C ALA A 156 -8.03 -3.17 11.07
N GLY A 157 -8.94 -3.54 10.17
CA GLY A 157 -8.60 -4.26 8.94
C GLY A 157 -7.64 -3.49 8.05
N ILE A 158 -7.90 -2.20 7.82
CA ILE A 158 -7.04 -1.33 7.00
C ILE A 158 -5.64 -1.21 7.64
N ASN A 159 -5.57 -0.83 8.91
CA ASN A 159 -4.30 -0.60 9.60
C ASN A 159 -3.46 -1.88 9.67
N SER A 160 -4.07 -2.99 10.13
CA SER A 160 -3.40 -4.29 10.23
C SER A 160 -2.85 -4.73 8.88
N MET A 161 -3.64 -4.59 7.81
CA MET A 161 -3.21 -4.95 6.46
C MET A 161 -2.06 -4.09 5.93
N VAL A 162 -2.06 -2.80 6.25
CA VAL A 162 -0.96 -1.90 5.88
C VAL A 162 0.34 -2.36 6.53
N PHE A 163 0.33 -2.65 7.84
CA PHE A 163 1.52 -3.14 8.54
C PHE A 163 1.99 -4.51 8.01
N ILE A 164 1.06 -5.40 7.68
CA ILE A 164 1.35 -6.74 7.16
C ILE A 164 1.96 -6.67 5.75
N ILE A 165 1.40 -5.88 4.84
CA ILE A 165 1.91 -5.72 3.47
C ILE A 165 3.29 -5.07 3.46
N ILE A 166 3.50 -4.06 4.31
CA ILE A 166 4.81 -3.42 4.44
C ILE A 166 5.84 -4.42 4.97
N SER A 167 5.46 -5.28 5.90
CA SER A 167 6.37 -6.23 6.54
C SER A 167 6.97 -7.28 5.60
N ASP A 168 6.29 -7.67 4.51
CA ASP A 168 6.87 -8.58 3.51
C ASP A 168 7.23 -7.99 2.15
N ILE A 169 6.95 -6.71 1.91
CA ILE A 169 7.61 -5.99 0.79
C ILE A 169 8.98 -5.44 1.24
N VAL A 170 9.15 -5.13 2.53
CA VAL A 170 10.31 -4.38 3.03
C VAL A 170 11.35 -5.28 3.70
N PRO A 171 12.61 -5.30 3.22
CA PRO A 171 13.71 -5.98 3.90
C PRO A 171 14.01 -5.33 5.25
N LEU A 172 14.46 -6.12 6.23
CA LEU A 172 14.65 -5.73 7.65
C LEU A 172 15.39 -4.39 7.82
N GLU A 173 16.43 -4.16 7.01
CA GLU A 173 17.29 -2.97 7.03
C GLU A 173 16.55 -1.66 6.73
N LYS A 174 15.48 -1.71 5.92
CA LYS A 174 14.74 -0.50 5.49
C LYS A 174 13.45 -0.28 6.26
N ARG A 175 13.07 -1.19 7.18
CA ARG A 175 11.82 -1.10 7.94
C ARG A 175 11.66 0.22 8.69
N GLY A 176 12.77 0.78 9.20
CA GLY A 176 12.76 2.09 9.87
C GLY A 176 12.28 3.23 8.96
N SER A 177 12.77 3.31 7.72
CA SER A 177 12.34 4.35 6.76
C SER A 177 10.86 4.23 6.39
N TYR A 178 10.36 3.00 6.21
CA TYR A 178 8.95 2.78 5.90
C TYR A 178 8.03 3.08 7.08
N GLN A 179 8.43 2.73 8.31
CA GLN A 179 7.70 3.18 9.50
C GLN A 179 7.73 4.71 9.65
N GLY A 180 8.82 5.36 9.24
CA GLY A 180 8.88 6.82 9.13
C GLY A 180 7.81 7.39 8.19
N ILE A 181 7.59 6.77 7.03
CA ILE A 181 6.54 7.18 6.07
C ILE A 181 5.15 6.99 6.67
N ILE A 182 4.88 5.85 7.32
CA ILE A 182 3.60 5.60 8.02
C ILE A 182 3.35 6.72 9.03
N ASN A 183 4.33 7.02 9.89
CA ASN A 183 4.20 8.06 10.90
C ASN A 183 4.05 9.46 10.29
N ALA A 184 4.69 9.73 9.14
CA ALA A 184 4.48 10.97 8.39
C ALA A 184 3.04 11.11 7.87
N VAL A 185 2.42 10.01 7.42
CA VAL A 185 1.01 10.00 7.03
C VAL A 185 0.10 10.28 8.23
N PHE A 186 0.39 9.69 9.40
CA PHE A 186 -0.33 10.01 10.64
C PHE A 186 -0.15 11.49 11.05
N ALA A 187 1.05 12.05 10.88
CA ALA A 187 1.30 13.47 11.15
C ALA A 187 0.57 14.40 10.16
N LEU A 188 0.47 14.02 8.89
CA LEU A 188 -0.37 14.75 7.93
C LEU A 188 -1.84 14.67 8.34
N ALA A 189 -2.32 13.48 8.68
CA ALA A 189 -3.70 13.28 9.13
C ALA A 189 -4.01 14.07 10.40
N SER A 190 -3.05 14.23 11.32
CA SER A 190 -3.25 15.01 12.54
C SER A 190 -3.38 16.52 12.29
N VAL A 191 -2.82 17.03 11.18
CA VAL A 191 -2.97 18.44 10.76
C VAL A 191 -4.26 18.63 9.95
N PHE A 192 -4.53 17.74 8.99
CA PHE A 192 -5.73 17.80 8.16
C PHE A 192 -7.00 17.48 8.94
N GLY A 193 -6.92 16.62 9.96
CA GLY A 193 -8.06 16.17 10.76
C GLY A 193 -8.79 17.33 11.44
N PRO A 194 -8.14 18.19 12.25
CA PRO A 194 -8.79 19.33 12.87
C PRO A 194 -9.13 20.44 11.87
N LEU A 195 -8.32 20.60 10.82
CA LEU A 195 -8.58 21.61 9.78
C LEU A 195 -9.89 21.33 9.05
N ILE A 196 -10.07 20.09 8.59
CA ILE A 196 -11.30 19.62 7.95
C ILE A 196 -12.40 19.48 9.00
N GLY A 197 -12.15 18.72 10.07
CA GLY A 197 -13.13 18.43 11.11
C GLY A 197 -13.71 19.68 11.78
N GLY A 198 -12.87 20.67 12.10
CA GLY A 198 -13.28 21.95 12.69
C GLY A 198 -14.08 22.80 11.71
N SER A 199 -13.56 23.04 10.50
CA SER A 199 -14.26 23.85 9.49
C SER A 199 -15.65 23.30 9.16
N PHE A 200 -15.79 21.99 8.96
CA PHE A 200 -17.10 21.38 8.69
C PHE A 200 -18.03 21.36 9.91
N THR A 201 -17.48 21.28 11.13
CA THR A 201 -18.27 21.35 12.37
C THR A 201 -18.82 22.76 12.60
N ASP A 202 -18.05 23.79 12.24
CA ASP A 202 -18.42 25.19 12.45
C ASP A 202 -19.35 25.75 11.35
N TYR A 203 -19.17 25.34 10.09
CA TYR A 203 -19.84 25.99 8.94
C TYR A 203 -21.00 25.20 8.32
N VAL A 204 -21.07 23.86 8.46
CA VAL A 204 -22.04 23.05 7.69
C VAL A 204 -22.91 22.17 8.58
N THR A 205 -22.35 21.12 9.20
CA THR A 205 -22.95 20.18 10.18
C THR A 205 -21.95 19.05 10.40
N TRP A 206 -21.77 18.56 11.64
CA TRP A 206 -20.82 17.50 12.01
C TRP A 206 -20.98 16.17 11.23
N ARG A 207 -22.11 15.96 10.56
CA ARG A 207 -22.42 14.75 9.76
C ARG A 207 -21.59 14.66 8.48
N TRP A 208 -21.22 15.79 7.89
CA TRP A 208 -20.40 15.85 6.67
C TRP A 208 -18.98 15.33 6.88
N ASN A 209 -18.47 15.45 8.10
CA ASN A 209 -17.20 14.85 8.52
C ASN A 209 -17.16 13.33 8.36
N PHE A 210 -18.31 12.67 8.28
CA PHE A 210 -18.38 11.24 8.01
C PHE A 210 -18.44 10.96 6.51
N TYR A 211 -19.24 11.71 5.76
CA TYR A 211 -19.38 11.49 4.31
C TYR A 211 -18.12 11.76 3.49
N ILE A 212 -17.18 12.57 4.00
CA ILE A 212 -15.95 12.93 3.29
C ILE A 212 -14.86 11.84 3.32
N LYS A 213 -14.99 10.86 4.21
CA LYS A 213 -14.04 9.75 4.38
C LYS A 213 -14.43 8.58 3.49
#